data_AF-A0A7K3HK27-F1
#
_entry.id   AF-A0A7K3HK27-F1
#
_cell.length_a   1.000
_cell.length_b   1.000
_cell.length_c   1.000
_cell.angle_alpha   90.00
_cell.angle_beta   90.00
_cell.angle_gamma   90.00
#
_symmetry.space_group_name_H-M   'P 1'
#
loop_
_entity.id
_entity.type
_entity.pdbx_description
1 polymer ?
#
loop_
_entity_poly.entity_id
_entity_poly.type
_entity_poly.pdbx_seq_one_letter_code
_entity_poly.pdbx_strand_id
1 'polypeptide(L)'
;GREVTLVLAGTGGEVARAAFALLARGGRQFVYGWMPDDPLYPTPRELAERGVTSEAAVGPRLLNRPGGLRPLETAALEAAAAGHLVPAVQLFPLAEAAAAHRALENRATLGKVVLVPDTGRAGRRPRAD
;
A
#
# COMPACT_ATOMS: atom_id res chain seq x y z
N GLY A 1 11.77 -13.82 22.17
CA GLY A 1 10.72 -13.27 21.28
C GLY A 1 10.66 -14.06 19.99
N ARG A 2 9.65 -13.86 19.14
CA ARG A 2 9.61 -14.46 17.79
C ARG A 2 10.53 -13.70 16.84
N GLU A 3 11.17 -14.41 15.92
CA GLU A 3 12.01 -13.82 14.88
C GLU A 3 11.19 -13.09 13.81
N VAL A 4 11.75 -12.02 13.23
CA VAL A 4 11.14 -11.27 12.14
C VAL A 4 11.50 -11.93 10.81
N THR A 5 10.51 -12.47 10.10
CA THR A 5 10.71 -13.17 8.83
C THR A 5 10.29 -12.37 7.60
N LEU A 6 9.53 -11.28 7.79
CA LEU A 6 9.02 -10.43 6.71
C LEU A 6 9.03 -8.97 7.14
N VAL A 7 9.61 -8.11 6.30
CA VAL A 7 9.49 -6.65 6.38
C VAL A 7 8.72 -6.17 5.17
N LEU A 8 7.59 -5.52 5.40
CA LEU A 8 6.84 -4.79 4.37
C LEU A 8 7.37 -3.36 4.36
N ALA A 9 8.17 -3.00 3.38
CA ALA A 9 8.88 -1.72 3.30
C ALA A 9 8.11 -0.72 2.42
N GLY A 10 7.52 0.29 3.06
CA GLY A 10 6.89 1.45 2.40
C GLY A 10 7.62 2.78 2.66
N THR A 11 8.65 2.77 3.50
CA THR A 11 9.44 3.95 3.89
C THR A 11 10.88 3.80 3.43
N GLY A 12 11.58 4.93 3.29
CA GLY A 12 13.02 4.98 3.02
C GLY A 12 13.88 5.19 4.28
N GLY A 13 15.17 5.47 4.05
CA GLY A 13 16.13 5.97 5.04
C GLY A 13 16.35 5.10 6.27
N GLU A 14 16.61 5.75 7.40
CA GLU A 14 16.99 5.08 8.66
C GLU A 14 15.93 4.08 9.15
N VAL A 15 14.64 4.38 8.95
CA VAL A 15 13.54 3.49 9.33
C VAL A 15 13.59 2.21 8.51
N ALA A 16 13.76 2.32 7.19
CA ALA A 16 13.93 1.16 6.32
C ALA A 16 15.18 0.36 6.71
N ARG A 17 16.28 1.06 7.03
CA ARG A 17 17.54 0.43 7.42
C ARG A 17 17.40 -0.37 8.71
N ALA A 18 16.78 0.22 9.72
CA ALA A 18 16.52 -0.41 11.01
C ALA A 18 15.57 -1.62 10.85
N ALA A 19 14.49 -1.47 10.08
CA ALA A 19 13.56 -2.56 9.82
C ALA A 19 14.24 -3.74 9.11
N PHE A 20 15.05 -3.47 8.09
CA PHE A 20 15.83 -4.51 7.42
C PHE A 20 16.80 -5.22 8.37
N ALA A 21 17.44 -4.49 9.28
CA ALA A 21 18.40 -5.06 10.22
C ALA A 21 17.76 -6.08 11.19
N LEU A 22 16.44 -5.98 11.42
CA LEU A 22 15.66 -6.90 12.26
C LEU A 22 15.37 -8.25 11.57
N LEU A 23 15.50 -8.35 10.25
CA LEU A 23 15.23 -9.61 9.54
C LEU A 23 16.17 -10.71 10.02
N ALA A 24 15.58 -11.83 10.46
CA ALA A 24 16.31 -13.05 10.74
C ALA A 24 16.80 -13.72 9.44
N ARG A 25 17.74 -14.66 9.57
CA ARG A 25 18.23 -15.46 8.42
C ARG A 25 17.06 -16.17 7.76
N GLY A 26 17.02 -16.18 6.43
CA GLY A 26 15.90 -16.66 5.61
C GLY A 26 14.74 -15.68 5.50
N GLY A 27 14.81 -14.52 6.18
CA GLY A 27 13.82 -13.46 6.11
C GLY A 27 13.80 -12.74 4.77
N ARG A 28 12.70 -12.01 4.52
CA ARG A 28 12.46 -11.31 3.25
C ARG A 28 12.01 -9.88 3.48
N GLN A 29 12.53 -8.96 2.68
CA GLN A 29 12.01 -7.61 2.54
C GLN A 29 11.14 -7.53 1.27
N PHE A 30 9.97 -6.93 1.38
CA PHE A 30 9.06 -6.67 0.26
C PHE A 30 8.79 -5.17 0.17
N VAL A 31 9.38 -4.52 -0.83
CA VAL A 31 9.39 -3.06 -0.99
C VAL A 31 8.23 -2.63 -1.89
N TYR A 32 7.27 -1.87 -1.36
CA TYR A 32 6.11 -1.38 -2.11
C TYR A 32 6.05 0.16 -2.24
N GLY A 33 7.08 0.86 -1.77
CA GLY A 33 7.26 2.30 -1.93
C GLY A 33 8.36 2.84 -1.01
N TRP A 34 8.70 4.11 -1.17
CA TRP A 34 9.59 4.82 -0.26
C TRP A 34 9.11 6.26 -0.06
N MET A 35 9.12 6.69 1.20
CA MET A 35 9.05 8.09 1.61
C MET A 35 9.97 8.25 2.84
N PRO A 36 10.79 9.30 2.94
CA PRO A 36 11.15 10.29 1.90
C PRO A 36 11.91 9.67 0.71
N ASP A 37 12.39 10.48 -0.25
CA ASP A 37 13.15 10.04 -1.44
C ASP A 37 14.56 9.54 -1.08
N ASP A 38 14.60 8.44 -0.33
CA ASP A 38 15.80 7.78 0.18
C ASP A 38 15.56 6.25 0.22
N PRO A 39 15.42 5.60 -0.95
CA PRO A 39 15.14 4.18 -1.01
C PRO A 39 16.31 3.34 -0.48
N LEU A 40 15.98 2.32 0.33
CA LEU A 40 16.98 1.33 0.76
C LEU A 40 17.15 0.24 -0.30
N TYR A 41 18.34 0.19 -0.91
CA TYR A 41 18.76 -0.89 -1.81
C TYR A 41 19.93 -1.69 -1.21
N PRO A 42 19.65 -2.79 -0.48
CA PRO A 42 20.71 -3.65 0.03
C PRO A 42 21.51 -4.25 -1.12
N THR A 43 22.84 -4.30 -0.97
CA THR A 43 23.69 -4.89 -2.02
C THR A 43 23.51 -6.42 -2.07
N PRO A 44 23.77 -7.08 -3.21
CA PRO A 44 23.74 -8.54 -3.29
C PRO A 44 24.64 -9.22 -2.25
N ARG A 45 25.79 -8.61 -1.95
CA ARG A 45 26.71 -9.07 -0.91
C ARG A 45 26.07 -9.01 0.48
N GLU A 46 25.46 -7.88 0.82
CA GLU A 46 24.79 -7.70 2.12
C GLU A 46 23.65 -8.70 2.30
N LEU A 47 22.83 -8.89 1.26
CA LEU A 47 21.76 -9.89 1.24
C LEU A 47 22.30 -11.31 1.49
N ALA A 48 23.41 -11.67 0.82
CA ALA A 48 24.04 -12.98 0.98
C ALA A 48 24.66 -13.18 2.38
N GLU A 49 25.40 -12.19 2.88
CA GLU A 49 26.02 -12.22 4.21
C GLU A 49 24.98 -12.37 5.33
N ARG A 50 23.83 -11.69 5.19
CA ARG A 50 22.70 -11.81 6.12
C ARG A 50 21.81 -13.02 5.86
N GLY A 51 21.92 -13.65 4.69
CA GLY A 51 21.05 -14.75 4.27
C GLY A 51 19.59 -14.33 4.14
N VAL A 52 19.31 -13.14 3.61
CA VAL A 52 17.95 -12.59 3.42
C VAL A 52 17.71 -12.23 1.95
N THR A 53 16.45 -12.04 1.56
CA THR A 53 16.09 -11.54 0.23
C THR A 53 15.40 -10.18 0.30
N SER A 54 15.45 -9.42 -0.79
CA SER A 54 14.70 -8.18 -0.95
C SER A 54 14.07 -8.13 -2.34
N GLU A 55 12.78 -7.84 -2.41
CA GLU A 55 12.01 -7.84 -3.64
C GLU A 55 11.13 -6.60 -3.73
N ALA A 56 10.98 -6.04 -4.94
CA ALA A 56 10.01 -4.98 -5.19
C ALA A 56 8.62 -5.57 -5.45
N ALA A 57 7.60 -5.00 -4.81
CA ALA A 57 6.21 -5.37 -4.97
C ALA A 57 5.68 -5.04 -6.36
N VAL A 58 6.11 -3.90 -6.90
CA VAL A 58 5.80 -3.45 -8.26
C VAL A 58 7.04 -3.63 -9.13
N GLY A 59 6.92 -4.44 -10.17
CA GLY A 59 8.02 -4.76 -11.07
C GLY A 59 7.67 -5.93 -12.01
N PRO A 60 8.63 -6.45 -12.79
CA PRO A 60 8.39 -7.49 -13.77
C PRO A 60 7.67 -8.73 -13.20
N ARG A 61 7.92 -9.11 -11.94
CA ARG A 61 7.23 -10.22 -11.28
C ARG A 61 5.72 -10.01 -11.18
N LEU A 62 5.29 -8.80 -10.82
CA LEU A 62 3.88 -8.44 -10.76
C LEU A 62 3.29 -8.30 -12.16
N LEU A 63 4.01 -7.61 -13.05
CA LEU A 63 3.54 -7.28 -14.40
C LEU A 63 3.46 -8.51 -15.33
N ASN A 64 4.34 -9.50 -15.14
CA ASN A 64 4.38 -10.72 -15.94
C ASN A 64 3.58 -11.88 -15.30
N ARG A 65 2.76 -11.60 -14.30
CA ARG A 65 1.89 -12.61 -13.69
C ARG A 65 0.91 -13.16 -14.73
N PRO A 66 0.70 -14.49 -14.83
CA PRO A 66 -0.36 -15.05 -15.68
C PRO A 66 -1.73 -14.45 -15.33
N GLY A 67 -2.43 -13.93 -16.34
CA GLY A 67 -3.69 -13.20 -16.15
C GLY A 67 -3.53 -11.73 -15.73
N GLY A 68 -2.30 -11.22 -15.60
CA GLY A 68 -2.02 -9.83 -15.26
C GLY A 68 -2.49 -9.45 -13.85
N LEU A 69 -2.95 -8.22 -13.70
CA LEU A 69 -3.44 -7.66 -12.42
C LEU A 69 -4.88 -8.06 -12.09
N ARG A 70 -5.68 -8.43 -13.10
CA ARG A 70 -7.12 -8.70 -12.95
C ARG A 70 -7.45 -9.75 -11.87
N PRO A 71 -6.71 -10.87 -11.73
CA PRO A 71 -6.94 -11.81 -10.63
C PRO A 71 -6.68 -11.21 -9.25
N LEU A 72 -5.68 -10.32 -9.13
CA LEU A 72 -5.36 -9.65 -7.86
C LEU A 72 -6.43 -8.62 -7.49
N GLU A 73 -6.93 -7.86 -8.48
CA GLU A 73 -8.05 -6.93 -8.30
C GLU A 73 -9.31 -7.66 -7.84
N THR A 74 -9.68 -8.75 -8.52
CA THR A 74 -10.84 -9.55 -8.15
C THR A 74 -10.70 -10.09 -6.73
N ALA A 75 -9.56 -10.68 -6.37
CA ALA A 75 -9.33 -11.20 -5.02
C ALA A 75 -9.40 -10.09 -3.95
N ALA A 76 -8.88 -8.89 -4.23
CA ALA A 76 -8.95 -7.77 -3.31
C ALA A 76 -10.41 -7.29 -3.10
N LEU A 77 -11.21 -7.23 -4.18
CA LEU A 77 -12.62 -6.85 -4.11
C LEU A 77 -13.46 -7.91 -3.40
N GLU A 78 -13.21 -9.20 -3.62
CA GLU A 78 -13.85 -10.30 -2.90
C GLU A 78 -13.53 -10.26 -1.41
N ALA A 79 -12.26 -10.03 -1.05
CA ALA A 79 -11.85 -9.87 0.34
C ALA A 79 -12.53 -8.65 1.00
N ALA A 80 -12.71 -7.55 0.26
CA ALA A 80 -13.44 -6.38 0.75
C ALA A 80 -14.94 -6.67 0.93
N ALA A 81 -15.57 -7.34 -0.03
CA ALA A 81 -16.97 -7.74 0.04
C ALA A 81 -17.24 -8.73 1.19
N ALA A 82 -16.28 -9.62 1.48
CA ALA A 82 -16.33 -10.56 2.60
C ALA A 82 -15.97 -9.94 3.96
N GLY A 83 -15.54 -8.67 4.00
CA GLY A 83 -15.09 -8.01 5.24
C GLY A 83 -13.72 -8.47 5.75
N HIS A 84 -12.99 -9.28 4.99
CA HIS A 84 -11.60 -9.66 5.31
C HIS A 84 -10.62 -8.50 5.07
N LEU A 85 -10.97 -7.58 4.17
CA LEU A 85 -10.22 -6.36 3.89
C LEU A 85 -11.12 -5.15 4.14
N VAL A 86 -10.95 -4.49 5.29
CA VAL A 86 -11.68 -3.27 5.65
C VAL A 86 -10.71 -2.08 5.60
N PRO A 87 -10.59 -1.36 4.47
CA PRO A 87 -9.69 -0.23 4.39
C PRO A 87 -10.20 0.92 5.28
N ALA A 88 -9.31 1.55 6.04
CA ALA A 88 -9.59 2.85 6.63
C ALA A 88 -9.72 3.87 5.49
N VAL A 89 -10.88 4.52 5.39
CA VAL A 89 -11.21 5.48 4.33
C VAL A 89 -11.52 6.84 4.95
N GLN A 90 -10.93 7.88 4.38
CA GLN A 90 -11.21 9.27 4.68
C GLN A 90 -11.80 9.93 3.44
N LEU A 91 -13.01 10.45 3.57
CA LEU A 91 -13.77 11.01 2.45
C LEU A 91 -13.57 12.53 2.37
N PHE A 92 -13.48 13.03 1.14
CA PHE A 92 -13.61 14.45 0.83
C PHE A 92 -14.58 14.59 -0.36
N PRO A 93 -15.42 15.65 -0.40
CA PRO A 93 -16.11 16.00 -1.64
C PRO A 93 -15.08 16.23 -2.76
N LEU A 94 -15.43 15.88 -4.01
CA LEU A 94 -14.56 16.14 -5.17
C LEU A 94 -14.30 17.64 -5.33
N ALA A 95 -15.30 18.49 -5.03
CA ALA A 95 -15.15 19.94 -4.99
C ALA A 95 -14.06 20.43 -4.01
N GLU A 96 -13.72 19.61 -3.01
CA GLU A 96 -12.70 19.90 -2.00
C GLU A 96 -11.38 19.16 -2.24
N ALA A 97 -11.09 18.71 -3.48
CA ALA A 97 -9.84 18.04 -3.82
C ALA A 97 -8.60 18.82 -3.32
N ALA A 98 -8.60 20.15 -3.44
CA ALA A 98 -7.50 20.98 -2.94
C ALA A 98 -7.32 20.91 -1.41
N ALA A 99 -8.39 20.70 -0.64
CA ALA A 99 -8.30 20.46 0.80
C ALA A 99 -7.75 19.05 1.09
N ALA A 100 -8.18 18.04 0.33
CA ALA A 100 -7.67 16.67 0.43
C ALA A 100 -6.15 16.61 0.16
N HIS A 101 -5.67 17.29 -0.88
CA HIS A 101 -4.25 17.41 -1.19
C HIS A 101 -3.46 18.12 -0.08
N ARG A 102 -3.95 19.26 0.43
CA ARG A 102 -3.32 19.94 1.57
C ARG A 102 -3.28 19.05 2.82
N ALA A 103 -4.29 18.23 3.05
CA ALA A 103 -4.30 17.29 4.16
C ALA A 103 -3.25 16.16 3.96
N LEU A 104 -3.09 15.65 2.74
CA LEU A 104 -2.03 14.68 2.40
C LEU A 104 -0.63 15.27 2.63
N GLU A 105 -0.36 16.46 2.11
CA GLU A 105 0.93 17.16 2.23
C GLU A 105 1.31 17.43 3.68
N ASN A 106 0.34 17.86 4.50
CA ASN A 106 0.54 18.13 5.92
C ASN A 106 0.48 16.87 6.79
N ARG A 107 0.41 15.67 6.20
CA ARG A 107 0.29 14.38 6.90
C ARG A 107 -0.91 14.32 7.87
N ALA A 108 -2.00 15.00 7.53
CA ALA A 108 -3.24 15.08 8.29
C ALA A 108 -4.31 14.07 7.82
N THR A 109 -3.88 12.96 7.20
CA THR A 109 -4.77 11.92 6.68
C THR A 109 -4.36 10.54 7.19
N LEU A 110 -5.32 9.62 7.28
CA LEU A 110 -5.08 8.23 7.62
C LEU A 110 -5.76 7.32 6.60
N GLY A 111 -5.06 6.26 6.18
CA GLY A 111 -5.60 5.27 5.26
C GLY A 111 -5.75 5.80 3.83
N LYS A 112 -6.91 5.55 3.21
CA LYS A 112 -7.21 5.94 1.82
C LYS A 112 -8.03 7.22 1.79
N VAL A 113 -7.50 8.25 1.14
CA VAL A 113 -8.25 9.44 0.78
C VAL A 113 -9.09 9.14 -0.46
N VAL A 114 -10.40 9.34 -0.37
CA VAL A 114 -11.35 9.11 -1.47
C VAL A 114 -12.10 10.40 -1.74
N LEU A 115 -12.06 10.85 -3.00
CA LEU A 115 -12.84 11.97 -3.48
C LEU A 115 -14.22 11.46 -3.93
N VAL A 116 -15.27 11.99 -3.33
CA VAL A 116 -16.66 11.65 -3.64
C VAL A 116 -17.17 12.65 -4.68
N PRO A 117 -17.47 12.22 -5.92
CA PRO A 117 -18.06 13.11 -6.91
C PRO A 117 -19.38 13.67 -6.40
N ASP A 118 -19.68 14.93 -6.75
CA ASP A 118 -21.02 15.46 -6.57
C ASP A 118 -21.94 14.72 -7.52
N THR A 119 -22.52 13.61 -7.05
CA THR A 119 -23.59 12.97 -7.78
C THR A 119 -24.76 13.95 -7.73
N GLY A 120 -25.03 14.65 -8.83
CA GLY A 120 -26.29 15.33 -9.03
C GLY A 120 -27.43 14.32 -8.90
N ARG A 121 -27.91 14.06 -7.67
CA ARG A 121 -29.22 13.48 -7.40
C ARG A 121 -30.18 14.62 -7.14
N ALA A 122 -30.44 15.41 -8.17
CA ALA A 122 -31.82 15.77 -8.45
C ALA A 122 -32.50 14.50 -9.03
N GLY A 123 -33.48 13.92 -8.33
CA GLY A 123 -34.43 12.99 -8.94
C GLY A 123 -34.16 11.48 -8.85
N ARG A 124 -34.20 10.90 -7.64
CA ARG A 124 -34.90 9.60 -7.48
C ARG A 124 -35.87 9.75 -6.31
N ARG A 125 -37.14 10.07 -6.63
CA ARG A 125 -38.23 9.88 -5.67
C ARG A 125 -38.26 8.40 -5.26
N PRO A 126 -38.63 8.06 -4.01
CA PRO A 126 -39.02 6.70 -3.68
C PRO A 126 -40.18 6.30 -4.60
N ARG A 127 -40.14 5.10 -5.17
CA ARG A 127 -41.37 4.48 -5.67
C ARG A 127 -42.26 4.28 -4.44
N ALA A 128 -43.35 5.02 -4.37
CA ALA A 128 -44.50 4.60 -3.58
C ALA A 128 -45.18 3.46 -4.35
N ASP A 129 -45.63 2.48 -3.59
CA ASP A 129 -46.31 1.26 -4.05
C ASP A 129 -47.51 1.53 -4.95
#